data_AF-A0A7K1KU98-F1
#
_entry.id   AF-A0A7K1KU98-F1
#
_cell.length_a   1.000
_cell.length_b   1.000
_cell.length_c   1.000
_cell.angle_alpha   90.00
_cell.angle_beta   90.00
_cell.angle_gamma   90.00
#
_symmetry.space_group_name_H-M   'P 1'
#
loop_
_entity.id
_entity.type
_entity.pdbx_description
1 polymer ?
#
loop_
_entity_poly.entity_id
_entity_poly.type
_entity_poly.pdbx_seq_one_letter_code
_entity_poly.pdbx_strand_id
1 'polypeptide(L)' 'MPDERKNDEDKPLADRRAEAGAAPEDPNAEGDFAEEHTPGPTDPANAEADAPGGEDDGYSPQTEVP' A
#
# COMPACT_ATOMS: atom_id res chain seq x y z
N MET A 1 -15.90 -30.34 34.45
CA MET A 1 -15.61 -30.21 33.00
C MET A 1 -14.77 -28.95 32.85
N PRO A 2 -13.45 -29.02 32.63
CA PRO A 2 -12.69 -27.82 32.33
C PRO A 2 -13.08 -27.36 30.92
N ASP A 3 -13.51 -26.10 30.85
CA ASP A 3 -13.87 -25.39 29.62
C ASP A 3 -12.66 -25.39 28.68
N GLU A 4 -12.70 -26.19 27.61
CA GLU A 4 -11.67 -26.27 26.55
C GLU A 4 -11.68 -25.04 25.64
N ARG A 5 -11.72 -23.84 26.23
CA ARG A 5 -11.49 -22.59 25.49
C ARG A 5 -10.00 -22.50 25.23
N LYS A 6 -9.54 -23.21 24.19
CA LYS A 6 -8.21 -23.05 23.58
C LYS A 6 -8.02 -21.55 23.38
N ASN A 7 -7.07 -20.95 24.10
CA ASN A 7 -6.88 -19.50 24.10
C ASN A 7 -6.58 -19.05 22.66
N ASP A 8 -7.41 -18.16 22.13
CA ASP A 8 -7.20 -17.58 20.79
C ASP A 8 -5.88 -16.81 20.69
N GLU A 9 -5.26 -16.50 21.83
CA GLU A 9 -3.93 -15.91 21.99
C GLU A 9 -2.79 -16.82 21.49
N ASP A 10 -2.98 -18.14 21.46
CA ASP A 10 -1.99 -19.11 20.99
C ASP A 10 -2.04 -19.32 19.48
N LYS A 11 -3.10 -18.83 18.81
CA LYS A 11 -3.23 -18.93 17.36
C LYS A 11 -2.31 -17.92 16.66
N PRO A 12 -1.73 -18.28 15.50
CA PRO A 12 -0.96 -17.33 14.71
C PRO A 12 -1.86 -16.16 14.29
N LEU A 13 -1.25 -14.97 14.16
CA LEU A 13 -1.99 -13.72 13.93
C LEU A 13 -2.89 -13.75 12.68
N ALA A 14 -2.48 -14.49 11.64
CA ALA A 14 -3.27 -14.66 10.42
C ALA A 14 -4.61 -15.38 10.68
N ASP A 15 -4.58 -16.47 11.43
CA ASP A 15 -5.79 -17.27 11.75
C ASP A 15 -6.72 -16.49 12.69
N ARG A 16 -6.15 -15.73 13.65
CA ARG A 16 -6.93 -14.86 14.55
C ARG A 16 -7.65 -13.73 13.80
N ARG A 17 -7.00 -13.13 12.79
CA ARG A 17 -7.64 -12.10 11.94
C ARG A 17 -8.79 -12.68 11.12
N ALA A 18 -8.62 -13.88 10.57
CA ALA A 18 -9.64 -14.55 9.77
C ALA A 18 -10.89 -14.92 10.60
N GLU A 19 -10.70 -15.41 11.83
CA GLU A 19 -11.80 -15.74 12.75
C GLU A 19 -12.54 -14.53 13.30
N ALA A 20 -11.84 -13.40 13.50
CA ALA A 20 -12.44 -12.15 13.99
C ALA A 20 -13.39 -11.47 12.98
N GLY A 21 -13.61 -12.06 11.80
CA GLY A 21 -14.48 -11.50 10.78
C GLY A 21 -13.99 -10.16 10.23
N ALA A 22 -12.69 -9.85 10.39
CA ALA A 22 -12.08 -8.76 9.65
C ALA A 22 -12.23 -9.12 8.18
N ALA A 23 -13.05 -8.36 7.45
CA ALA A 23 -13.13 -8.51 6.01
C ALA A 23 -11.69 -8.47 5.48
N PRO A 24 -11.30 -9.38 4.57
CA PRO A 24 -10.06 -9.18 3.84
C PRO A 24 -10.10 -7.74 3.33
N GLU A 25 -9.05 -6.97 3.59
CA GLU A 25 -8.95 -5.62 3.05
C GLU A 25 -9.13 -5.78 1.55
N ASP A 26 -10.28 -5.33 1.06
CA ASP A 26 -10.63 -5.55 -0.34
C ASP A 26 -9.55 -4.81 -1.12
N PRO A 27 -8.80 -5.51 -1.99
CA PRO A 27 -7.72 -4.87 -2.74
C PRO A 27 -8.23 -3.78 -3.69
N ASN A 28 -9.56 -3.61 -3.81
CA ASN A 28 -10.25 -2.53 -4.51
C ASN A 28 -11.02 -1.57 -3.58
N ALA A 29 -10.96 -1.78 -2.25
CA ALA A 29 -11.50 -0.86 -1.24
C ALA A 29 -10.45 0.11 -0.70
N GLU A 30 -9.17 -0.13 -0.99
CA GLU A 30 -8.19 0.95 -1.05
C GLU A 30 -8.68 1.90 -2.16
N GLY A 31 -9.04 3.13 -1.77
CA GLY A 31 -9.49 4.14 -2.73
C GLY A 31 -8.48 4.27 -3.88
N ASP A 32 -8.95 4.66 -5.07
CA ASP A 32 -8.12 4.79 -6.25
C ASP A 32 -6.98 5.79 -6.02
N PHE A 33 -5.85 5.29 -5.51
CA PHE A 33 -4.68 6.09 -5.14
C PHE A 33 -4.08 6.82 -6.36
N ALA A 34 -4.40 6.38 -7.57
CA ALA A 34 -3.98 7.08 -8.78
C ALA A 34 -4.64 8.47 -8.89
N GLU A 35 -5.85 8.64 -8.36
CA GLU A 35 -6.53 9.94 -8.35
C GLU A 35 -5.82 10.94 -7.42
N GLU A 36 -5.20 10.48 -6.33
CA GLU A 36 -4.49 11.34 -5.36
C GLU A 36 -3.26 12.04 -5.95
N HIS A 37 -2.66 11.44 -6.98
CA HIS A 37 -1.48 11.96 -7.68
C HIS A 37 -1.80 12.66 -8.99
N THR A 38 -3.07 12.78 -9.36
CA THR A 38 -3.47 13.49 -10.57
C THR A 38 -3.46 15.00 -10.29
N PRO A 39 -2.68 15.81 -11.05
CA PRO A 39 -2.66 17.26 -10.86
C PRO A 39 -4.06 17.86 -11.00
N GLY A 40 -4.43 18.70 -10.04
CA GLY A 40 -5.69 19.43 -10.02
C GLY A 40 -5.69 20.65 -10.96
N PRO A 41 -6.85 21.30 -11.12
CA PRO A 41 -7.02 22.42 -12.06
C PRO A 41 -6.21 23.67 -11.71
N THR A 42 -5.76 23.78 -10.46
CA THR A 42 -4.93 24.89 -9.96
C THR A 42 -3.45 24.51 -9.83
N ASP A 43 -3.11 23.25 -10.05
CA ASP A 43 -1.72 22.79 -9.95
C ASP A 43 -0.93 23.21 -11.19
N PRO A 44 0.37 23.46 -11.04
CA PRO A 44 1.22 23.72 -12.18
C PRO A 44 1.27 22.51 -13.11
N ALA A 45 1.44 22.75 -14.41
CA ALA A 45 1.62 21.69 -15.38
C ALA A 45 2.89 20.87 -15.05
N ASN A 46 2.83 19.57 -15.30
CA ASN A 46 4.00 18.71 -15.26
C ASN A 46 5.07 19.21 -16.23
N ALA A 47 6.33 18.96 -15.90
CA ALA A 47 7.43 19.28 -16.80
C ALA A 47 7.35 18.44 -18.08
N GLU A 48 7.89 18.96 -19.18
CA GLU A 48 8.07 18.20 -20.42
C GLU A 48 8.94 16.95 -20.15
N ALA A 49 8.71 15.87 -20.90
CA ALA A 49 9.45 14.62 -20.71
C ALA A 49 10.98 14.78 -20.83
N ASP A 50 11.43 15.66 -21.73
CA ASP A 50 12.86 15.96 -21.95
C ASP A 50 13.37 17.12 -21.08
N ALA A 51 12.60 17.57 -20.08
CA ALA A 51 13.04 18.61 -19.17
C ALA A 51 14.12 18.06 -18.21
N PRO A 52 15.22 18.81 -18.00
CA PRO A 52 16.30 18.34 -17.13
C PRO A 52 15.79 18.11 -15.70
N GLY A 53 16.13 16.95 -15.13
CA GLY A 53 15.76 16.57 -13.77
C GLY A 53 14.43 15.82 -13.62
N GLY A 54 13.86 15.33 -14.73
CA GLY A 54 12.81 14.30 -14.71
C GLY A 54 13.31 12.97 -14.16
N GLU A 55 12.40 12.03 -13.88
CA GLU A 55 12.73 10.70 -13.35
C GLU A 55 13.72 9.93 -14.24
N ASP A 56 13.66 10.16 -15.55
CA ASP A 56 14.57 9.60 -16.56
C ASP A 56 15.99 10.20 -16.50
N ASP A 57 16.15 11.42 -15.96
CA ASP A 57 17.41 12.13 -15.85
C ASP A 57 18.04 11.94 -14.46
N GLY A 58 18.59 10.75 -14.22
CA GLY A 58 19.62 10.53 -13.21
C GLY A 58 19.14 10.19 -11.79
N TYR A 59 17.87 9.79 -11.60
CA TYR A 59 17.50 9.10 -10.36
C TYR A 59 17.93 7.63 -10.43
N SER A 60 19.08 7.32 -9.83
CA SER A 60 19.46 5.92 -9.55
C SER A 60 18.94 5.54 -8.16
N PRO A 61 18.11 4.50 -8.03
CA PRO A 61 17.63 4.04 -6.73
C PRO A 61 18.81 3.68 -5.82
N GLN A 62 18.72 4.05 -4.54
CA GLN A 62 19.76 3.71 -3.55
C GLN A 62 19.95 2.20 -3.36
N THR A 63 18.96 1.41 -3.78
CA THR A 63 18.95 -0.05 -3.73
C THR A 63 19.32 -0.70 -5.07
N GLU A 64 19.62 0.08 -6.11
CA GLU A 64 20.07 -0.46 -7.39
C GLU A 64 21.44 -1.13 -7.17
N VAL A 65 21.51 -2.42 -7.52
CA VAL A 65 22.75 -3.19 -7.46
C VAL A 65 23.44 -3.05 -8.83
N PRO A 66 24.72 -2.67 -8.89
CA PRO A 66 25.45 -2.48 -10.15
C PRO A 66 25.69 -3.78 -10.92
#